data_AF-A0A9P0AYW7-F1
#
_entry.id   AF-A0A9P0AYW7-F1
#
_cell.length_a   1.000
_cell.length_b   1.000
_cell.length_c   1.000
_cell.angle_alpha   90.00
_cell.angle_beta   90.00
_cell.angle_gamma   90.00
#
_symmetry.space_group_name_H-M   'P 1'
#
loop_
_entity.id
_entity.type
_entity.pdbx_description
1 polymer ?
#
loop_
_entity_poly.entity_id
_entity_poly.type
_entity_poly.pdbx_seq_one_letter_code
_entity_poly.pdbx_strand_id
1 'polypeptide(L)'
;MIKEISYLGGKDLKETVKFILKKILSKEVSIQFSDKGKKGKKDFSKLKVCKALKDVIKHKFKETTETDIYASISYVLAGSRDWEEGRKARQSSKLFILLLKLFTEYYY
;
A
#
# COMPACT_ATOMS: atom_id res chain seq x y z
N MET A 1 -10.83 -0.49 -19.76
CA MET A 1 -9.96 -0.03 -18.66
C MET A 1 -10.74 0.65 -17.53
N ILE A 2 -11.39 1.82 -17.70
CA ILE A 2 -12.14 2.49 -16.59
C ILE A 2 -13.32 1.64 -16.07
N LYS A 3 -14.08 0.98 -16.97
CA LYS A 3 -15.22 0.10 -16.60
C LYS A 3 -14.84 -1.15 -15.80
N GLU A 4 -13.62 -1.64 -15.91
CA GLU A 4 -13.20 -2.85 -15.17
C GLU A 4 -12.83 -2.51 -13.72
N ILE A 5 -12.36 -1.28 -13.49
CA ILE A 5 -11.98 -0.79 -12.16
C ILE A 5 -13.23 -0.42 -11.34
N SER A 6 -14.35 -0.04 -11.97
CA SER A 6 -15.61 0.28 -11.25
C SER A 6 -16.25 -0.92 -10.54
N TYR A 7 -15.94 -2.15 -10.98
CA TYR A 7 -16.37 -3.39 -10.30
C TYR A 7 -15.45 -3.80 -9.15
N LEU A 8 -14.34 -3.08 -8.91
CA LEU A 8 -13.43 -3.41 -7.82
C LEU A 8 -14.10 -3.08 -6.48
N GLY A 9 -14.26 -4.12 -5.68
CA GLY A 9 -14.90 -4.11 -4.37
C GLY A 9 -14.20 -3.23 -3.33
N GLY A 10 -14.75 -3.26 -2.12
CA GLY A 10 -14.44 -2.36 -1.01
C GLY A 10 -15.72 -1.66 -0.57
N LYS A 11 -16.06 -1.81 0.71
CA LYS A 11 -17.30 -1.26 1.28
C LYS A 11 -17.19 0.24 1.56
N ASP A 12 -15.96 0.72 1.71
CA ASP A 12 -15.63 2.10 1.99
C ASP A 12 -14.50 2.61 1.07
N LEU A 13 -14.25 3.91 1.13
CA LEU A 13 -13.23 4.61 0.35
C LEU A 13 -11.85 3.97 0.52
N LYS A 14 -11.47 3.67 1.75
CA LYS A 14 -10.14 3.18 2.12
C LYS A 14 -9.90 1.76 1.63
N GLU A 15 -10.88 0.88 1.78
CA GLU A 15 -10.86 -0.47 1.22
C GLU A 15 -10.79 -0.42 -0.31
N THR A 16 -11.60 0.41 -0.96
CA THR A 16 -11.58 0.55 -2.43
C THR A 16 -10.22 1.02 -2.93
N VAL A 17 -9.65 2.07 -2.31
CA VAL A 17 -8.31 2.58 -2.64
C VAL A 17 -7.25 1.48 -2.43
N LYS A 18 -7.34 0.71 -1.34
CA LYS A 18 -6.44 -0.42 -1.07
C LYS A 18 -6.53 -1.51 -2.14
N PHE A 19 -7.74 -1.90 -2.53
CA PHE A 19 -7.95 -2.92 -3.55
C PHE A 19 -7.40 -2.49 -4.90
N ILE A 20 -7.72 -1.27 -5.34
CA ILE A 20 -7.21 -0.74 -6.60
C ILE A 20 -5.68 -0.70 -6.54
N LEU A 21 -5.08 -0.06 -5.53
CA LEU A 21 -3.62 0.07 -5.41
C LEU A 21 -2.89 -1.28 -5.42
N LYS A 22 -3.43 -2.30 -4.74
CA LYS A 22 -2.86 -3.66 -4.75
C LYS A 22 -2.99 -4.40 -6.08
N LYS A 23 -3.94 -4.00 -6.94
CA LYS A 23 -4.08 -4.54 -8.29
C LYS A 23 -3.14 -3.88 -9.29
N ILE A 24 -2.81 -2.60 -9.10
CA ILE A 24 -1.98 -1.84 -10.03
C ILE A 24 -0.49 -1.77 -9.65
N LEU A 25 -0.15 -1.94 -8.37
CA LEU A 25 1.21 -1.85 -7.88
C LEU A 25 1.62 -3.15 -7.17
N SER A 26 2.84 -3.61 -7.44
CA SER A 26 3.48 -4.61 -6.59
C SER A 26 3.90 -3.98 -5.26
N LYS A 27 4.23 -4.83 -4.29
CA LYS A 27 4.82 -4.41 -3.01
C LYS A 27 6.13 -3.63 -3.22
N GLU A 28 7.02 -4.13 -4.07
CA GLU A 28 8.35 -3.56 -4.33
C GLU A 28 8.25 -2.15 -4.91
N VAL A 29 7.27 -1.94 -5.80
CA VAL A 29 7.00 -0.61 -6.37
C VAL A 29 6.34 0.29 -5.33
N SER A 30 5.29 -0.18 -4.65
CA SER A 30 4.49 0.64 -3.75
C SER A 30 5.29 1.20 -2.55
N ILE A 31 6.28 0.46 -2.03
CA ILE A 31 7.12 0.95 -0.92
C ILE A 31 7.94 2.19 -1.29
N GLN A 32 8.22 2.40 -2.59
CA GLN A 32 9.01 3.53 -3.11
C GLN A 32 8.21 4.82 -3.23
N PHE A 33 6.88 4.76 -3.08
CA PHE A 33 6.00 5.89 -3.26
C PHE A 33 5.34 6.35 -1.94
N SER A 34 4.96 7.62 -1.93
CA SER A 34 3.99 8.20 -1.00
C SER A 34 3.00 9.05 -1.78
N ASP A 35 1.92 9.48 -1.14
CA ASP A 35 0.90 10.33 -1.76
C ASP A 35 1.48 11.61 -2.39
N LYS A 36 2.44 12.25 -1.70
CA LYS A 36 3.00 13.57 -2.06
C LYS A 36 4.54 13.64 -1.95
N GLY A 37 5.24 12.52 -2.12
CA GLY A 37 6.71 12.50 -2.09
C GLY A 37 7.36 12.69 -0.71
N LYS A 38 6.67 12.31 0.37
CA LYS A 38 7.12 12.43 1.76
C LYS A 38 8.28 11.48 2.06
N LYS A 39 9.16 11.87 2.99
CA LYS A 39 10.26 11.05 3.53
C LYS A 39 11.20 10.47 2.45
N GLY A 40 11.52 11.28 1.44
CA GLY A 40 12.41 10.87 0.34
C GLY A 40 11.80 9.86 -0.64
N LYS A 41 10.50 9.55 -0.52
CA LYS A 41 9.78 8.69 -1.46
C LYS A 41 9.38 9.44 -2.72
N LYS A 42 9.11 8.70 -3.79
CA LYS A 42 8.55 9.25 -5.03
C LYS A 42 7.11 9.74 -4.81
N ASP A 43 6.70 10.75 -5.57
CA ASP A 43 5.37 11.35 -5.51
C ASP A 43 4.38 10.57 -6.39
N PHE A 44 3.45 9.87 -5.77
CA PHE A 44 2.42 9.10 -6.47
C PHE A 44 1.42 10.00 -7.19
N SER A 45 1.13 11.19 -6.64
CA SER A 45 0.13 12.10 -7.22
C SER A 45 0.49 12.62 -8.61
N LYS A 46 1.77 12.57 -8.97
CA LYS A 46 2.28 12.95 -10.30
C LYS A 46 2.09 11.87 -11.36
N LEU A 47 1.71 10.65 -10.99
CA LEU A 47 1.55 9.55 -11.93
C LEU A 47 0.17 9.57 -12.61
N LYS A 48 0.12 9.21 -13.90
CA LYS A 48 -1.15 9.03 -14.64
C LYS A 48 -2.09 8.04 -13.96
N VAL A 49 -1.54 7.01 -13.32
CA VAL A 49 -2.32 6.02 -12.58
C VAL A 49 -3.02 6.61 -11.35
N CYS A 50 -2.44 7.62 -10.70
CA CYS A 50 -3.11 8.34 -9.61
C CYS A 50 -4.33 9.11 -10.14
N LYS A 51 -4.22 9.73 -11.33
CA LYS A 51 -5.37 10.40 -11.96
C LYS A 51 -6.50 9.40 -12.23
N ALA A 52 -6.18 8.27 -12.86
CA ALA A 52 -7.17 7.21 -13.14
C ALA A 52 -7.83 6.68 -11.85
N LEU A 53 -7.05 6.47 -10.79
CA LEU A 53 -7.59 6.06 -9.49
C LEU A 53 -8.56 7.11 -8.92
N LYS A 54 -8.21 8.40 -8.97
CA LYS A 54 -9.11 9.47 -8.51
C LYS A 54 -10.41 9.50 -9.31
N ASP A 55 -10.34 9.34 -10.63
CA ASP A 55 -11.54 9.37 -11.49
C ASP A 55 -12.50 8.23 -11.13
N VAL A 56 -11.97 7.02 -10.88
CA VAL A 56 -12.78 5.87 -10.44
C VAL A 56 -13.38 6.10 -9.06
N ILE A 57 -12.60 6.63 -8.12
CA ILE A 57 -13.08 6.91 -6.76
C ILE A 57 -14.18 7.98 -6.76
N LYS A 58 -13.99 9.09 -7.50
CA LYS A 58 -15.01 10.15 -7.62
C LYS A 58 -16.29 9.65 -8.30
N HIS A 59 -16.17 8.70 -9.23
CA HIS A 59 -17.34 8.08 -9.85
C HIS A 59 -18.14 7.22 -8.86
N LYS A 60 -17.46 6.47 -7.99
CA LYS A 60 -18.09 5.57 -7.02
C LYS A 60 -18.58 6.29 -5.76
N PHE A 61 -17.82 7.28 -5.28
CA PHE A 61 -18.08 8.03 -4.05
C PHE A 61 -18.19 9.53 -4.36
N LYS A 62 -19.38 9.95 -4.82
CA LYS A 62 -19.61 11.31 -5.37
C LYS A 62 -19.28 12.45 -4.40
N GLU A 63 -19.54 12.25 -3.11
CA GLU A 63 -19.33 13.26 -2.05
C GLU A 63 -17.90 13.28 -1.47
N THR A 64 -16.97 12.49 -2.03
CA THR A 64 -15.62 12.41 -1.48
C THR A 64 -14.75 13.58 -1.95
N THR A 65 -14.08 14.24 -1.00
CA THR A 65 -13.16 15.34 -1.32
C THR A 65 -11.80 14.82 -1.81
N GLU A 66 -11.03 15.65 -2.53
CA GLU A 66 -9.65 15.23 -2.89
C GLU A 66 -8.80 14.93 -1.66
N THR A 67 -9.01 15.66 -0.57
CA THR A 67 -8.32 15.47 0.70
C THR A 67 -8.55 14.07 1.25
N ASP A 68 -9.80 13.58 1.24
CA ASP A 68 -10.14 12.23 1.72
C ASP A 68 -9.49 11.13 0.88
N ILE A 69 -9.44 11.35 -0.44
CA ILE A 69 -8.78 10.41 -1.37
C ILE A 69 -7.28 10.36 -1.07
N TYR A 70 -6.61 11.50 -0.96
CA TYR A 70 -5.16 11.53 -0.65
C TYR A 70 -4.86 10.99 0.74
N ALA A 71 -5.71 11.26 1.74
CA ALA A 71 -5.59 10.67 3.07
C ALA A 71 -5.64 9.13 3.00
N SER A 72 -6.57 8.58 2.21
CA SER A 72 -6.71 7.15 1.99
C SER A 72 -5.51 6.55 1.24
N ILE A 73 -5.04 7.21 0.18
CA ILE A 73 -3.83 6.79 -0.57
C ILE A 73 -2.61 6.79 0.36
N SER A 74 -2.41 7.87 1.12
CA SER A 74 -1.32 8.03 2.08
C SER A 74 -1.31 6.89 3.10
N TYR A 75 -2.48 6.61 3.71
CA TYR A 75 -2.63 5.50 4.65
C TYR A 75 -2.24 4.16 4.02
N VAL A 76 -2.76 3.86 2.83
CA VAL A 76 -2.55 2.58 2.16
C VAL A 76 -1.08 2.40 1.77
N LEU A 77 -0.46 3.42 1.19
CA LEU A 77 0.96 3.38 0.79
C LEU A 77 1.90 3.33 2.00
N ALA A 78 1.55 3.95 3.13
CA ALA A 78 2.32 3.79 4.37
C ALA A 78 2.34 2.34 4.85
N GLY A 79 1.25 1.60 4.65
CA GLY A 79 1.13 0.18 4.98
C GLY A 79 1.69 -0.80 3.93
N SER A 80 2.24 -0.31 2.81
CA SER A 80 2.74 -1.16 1.70
C SER A 80 3.80 -2.17 2.11
N ARG A 81 4.64 -1.82 3.09
CA ARG A 81 5.70 -2.71 3.62
C ARG A 81 5.16 -4.00 4.24
N ASP A 82 3.88 -4.02 4.63
CA ASP A 82 3.20 -5.16 5.25
C ASP A 82 2.36 -5.96 4.25
N TRP A 83 2.36 -5.59 2.97
CA TRP A 83 1.68 -6.37 1.94
C TRP A 83 2.36 -7.74 1.78
N GLU A 84 1.58 -8.72 1.29
CA GLU A 84 2.02 -10.11 1.12
C GLU A 84 2.62 -10.67 2.42
N GLU A 85 1.90 -10.45 3.52
CA GLU A 85 2.29 -10.93 4.85
C GLU A 85 3.67 -10.45 5.34
N GLY A 86 4.17 -9.33 4.81
CA GLY A 86 5.52 -8.84 5.10
C GLY A 86 5.81 -8.65 6.60
N ARG A 87 4.79 -8.41 7.42
CA ARG A 87 4.92 -8.38 8.89
C ARG A 87 5.23 -9.75 9.50
N LYS A 88 4.49 -10.78 9.10
CA LYS A 88 4.68 -12.17 9.58
C LYS A 88 6.06 -12.68 9.18
N ALA A 89 6.46 -12.44 7.92
CA ALA A 89 7.77 -12.83 7.41
C ALA A 89 8.92 -12.24 8.25
N ARG A 90 8.86 -10.95 8.59
CA ARG A 90 9.89 -10.30 9.42
C ARG A 90 9.94 -10.82 10.85
N GLN A 91 8.79 -11.13 11.45
CA GLN A 91 8.75 -11.73 12.79
C GLN A 91 9.40 -13.13 12.76
N SER A 92 9.10 -13.93 11.75
CA SER A 92 9.72 -15.25 11.56
C SER A 92 11.24 -15.14 11.37
N SER A 93 11.74 -14.25 10.50
CA SER A 93 13.18 -14.05 10.30
C SER A 93 13.88 -13.57 11.57
N LYS A 94 13.25 -12.68 12.36
CA LYS A 94 13.81 -12.21 13.63
C LYS A 94 13.96 -13.35 14.64
N LEU A 95 12.96 -14.22 14.73
CA LEU A 95 13.01 -15.39 15.61
C LEU A 95 14.12 -16.35 15.18
N PHE A 96 14.25 -16.60 13.87
CA PHE A 96 15.32 -17.45 13.33
C PHE A 96 16.72 -16.90 13.64
N ILE A 97 16.95 -15.60 13.45
CA ILE A 97 18.24 -14.96 13.79
C ILE A 97 18.52 -15.04 15.29
N LEU A 98 17.50 -14.86 16.14
CA LEU A 98 17.67 -14.97 17.59
C LEU A 98 18.04 -16.40 18.00
N LEU A 99 17.39 -17.40 17.41
CA LEU A 99 17.72 -18.81 17.63
C LEU A 99 19.15 -19.11 17.20
N LEU A 100 19.57 -18.67 16.00
CA LEU A 100 20.96 -18.84 15.54
C LEU A 100 21.98 -18.25 16.51
N LYS A 101 21.72 -17.03 17.03
CA LYS A 101 22.60 -16.39 18.03
C LYS A 101 22.71 -17.21 19.32
N LEU A 102 21.58 -17.69 19.84
CA LEU A 102 21.56 -18.52 21.03
C LEU A 102 22.30 -19.85 20.79
N PHE A 103 22.15 -20.47 19.62
CA PHE A 103 22.92 -21.68 19.31
C PHE A 103 24.43 -21.40 19.24
N THR A 104 24.85 -20.29 18.62
CA THR A 104 26.28 -19.95 18.53
C THR A 104 26.90 -19.53 19.86
N GLU A 105 26.13 -18.92 20.77
CA GLU A 105 26.63 -18.45 22.08
C GLU A 105 26.65 -19.55 23.15
N TYR A 106 25.84 -20.61 23.01
CA TYR A 106 25.71 -21.67 24.02
C TYR A 106 26.32 -23.02 23.63
N TYR A 107 26.58 -23.26 22.33
CA TYR A 107 27.10 -24.54 21.85
C TYR A 107 28.52 -24.46 21.23
N TYR A 108 29.15 -23.29 21.29
CA TYR A 108 30.57 -23.06 21.01
C TYR A 108 31.18 -22.18 22.12
#